data_AF-A0A1Y2N5M1-F1
#
_entry.id   AF-A0A1Y2N5M1-F1
#
_cell.length_a   1.000
_cell.length_b   1.000
_cell.length_c   1.000
_cell.angle_alpha   90.00
_cell.angle_beta   90.00
_cell.angle_gamma   90.00
#
_symmetry.space_group_name_H-M   'P 1'
#
loop_
_entity.id
_entity.type
_entity.pdbx_description
1 polymer ?
#
loop_
_entity_poly.entity_id
_entity_poly.type
_entity_poly.pdbx_seq_one_letter_code
_entity_poly.pdbx_strand_id
1 'polypeptide(L)'
;MAKLNRDAVITEALDLLDEVGLDKISTRGLARRLGVEQPSLYYHFAKKEDLLSAMAEAAMAPHATAPLPTSTDDWYDWFLENHRSFRRTLLIRRDGARLHAGIRPSAADRERIGHKMAFLIGSGFSEHHAQLAMLAASRFTVGSVLEEQAEADSPGQPAGSEGPRIDHELAYEAGLALIADGFAAHRTTSTRSDGGARLGEAPR
;
A
#
# COMPACT_ATOMS: atom_id res chain seq x y z
N MET A 1 -4.07 -36.28 14.27
CA MET A 1 -3.27 -35.09 13.93
C MET A 1 -4.13 -34.20 13.04
N ALA A 2 -4.51 -33.03 13.52
CA ALA A 2 -5.23 -32.06 12.69
C ALA A 2 -4.32 -31.69 11.51
N LYS A 3 -4.84 -31.78 10.28
CA LYS A 3 -4.09 -31.42 9.08
C LYS A 3 -3.71 -29.95 9.19
N LEU A 4 -2.41 -29.66 9.14
CA LEU A 4 -1.90 -28.29 9.15
C LEU A 4 -2.56 -27.53 7.97
N ASN A 5 -3.24 -26.43 8.28
CA ASN A 5 -3.86 -25.58 7.27
C ASN A 5 -2.89 -24.44 6.93
N ARG A 6 -2.69 -24.18 5.64
CA ARG A 6 -1.82 -23.11 5.15
C ARG A 6 -2.19 -21.75 5.76
N ASP A 7 -3.48 -21.44 5.85
CA ASP A 7 -3.96 -20.15 6.38
C ASP A 7 -3.72 -20.02 7.89
N ALA A 8 -3.83 -21.13 8.63
CA ALA A 8 -3.51 -21.17 10.05
C ALA A 8 -2.01 -20.94 10.27
N VAL A 9 -1.14 -21.53 9.43
CA VAL A 9 0.31 -21.28 9.48
C VAL A 9 0.64 -19.81 9.22
N ILE A 10 -0.01 -19.18 8.25
CA ILE A 10 0.22 -17.76 7.92
C ILE A 10 -0.23 -16.86 9.08
N THR A 11 -1.38 -17.15 9.66
CA THR A 11 -1.91 -16.43 10.83
C THR A 11 -0.91 -16.48 11.99
N GLU A 12 -0.44 -17.67 12.35
CA GLU A 12 0.56 -17.86 13.41
C GLU A 12 1.92 -17.22 13.09
N ALA A 13 2.29 -17.15 11.82
CA ALA A 13 3.51 -16.47 11.39
C ALA A 13 3.40 -14.94 11.52
N LEU A 14 2.23 -14.37 11.22
CA LEU A 14 1.95 -12.95 11.42
C LEU A 14 1.87 -12.59 12.92
N ASP A 15 1.31 -13.46 13.75
CA ASP A 15 1.29 -13.24 15.19
C ASP A 15 2.71 -13.34 15.78
N LEU A 16 3.51 -14.29 15.29
CA LEU A 16 4.93 -14.36 15.64
C LEU A 16 5.70 -13.11 15.17
N LEU A 17 5.36 -12.54 14.01
CA LEU A 17 5.95 -11.29 13.52
C LEU A 17 5.74 -10.14 14.51
N ASP A 18 4.53 -9.98 15.02
CA ASP A 18 4.22 -8.93 16.00
C ASP A 18 5.00 -9.12 17.30
N GLU A 19 5.21 -10.37 17.73
CA GLU A 19 5.97 -10.68 18.95
C GLU A 19 7.47 -10.42 18.81
N VAL A 20 8.10 -10.91 17.73
CA VAL A 20 9.57 -11.01 17.66
C VAL A 20 10.23 -10.10 16.62
N GLY A 21 9.44 -9.54 15.71
CA GLY A 21 9.93 -8.76 14.57
C GLY A 21 10.43 -9.64 13.41
N LEU A 22 10.51 -9.03 12.22
CA LEU A 22 10.74 -9.71 10.94
C LEU A 22 12.08 -10.46 10.90
N ASP A 23 13.13 -9.88 11.49
CA ASP A 23 14.48 -10.44 11.48
C ASP A 23 14.58 -11.78 12.23
N LYS A 24 13.71 -12.01 13.21
CA LYS A 24 13.70 -13.22 14.04
C LYS A 24 12.78 -14.32 13.47
N ILE A 25 12.03 -14.05 12.41
CA ILE A 25 11.17 -15.05 11.76
C ILE A 25 12.02 -16.12 11.08
N SER A 26 11.72 -17.39 11.38
CA SER A 26 12.33 -18.56 10.74
C SER A 26 11.33 -19.71 10.65
N THR A 27 11.45 -20.54 9.61
CA THR A 27 10.62 -21.74 9.41
C THR A 27 10.76 -22.72 10.58
N ARG A 28 11.97 -22.88 11.12
CA ARG A 28 12.21 -23.71 12.31
C ARG A 28 11.56 -23.15 13.58
N GLY A 29 11.62 -21.82 13.77
CA GLY A 29 10.94 -21.15 14.89
C GLY A 29 9.42 -21.32 14.82
N LEU A 30 8.86 -21.14 13.62
CA LEU A 30 7.43 -21.31 13.37
C LEU A 30 6.96 -22.77 13.56
N ALA A 31 7.71 -23.76 13.08
CA ALA A 31 7.38 -25.18 13.29
C ALA A 31 7.33 -25.52 14.79
N ARG A 32 8.30 -25.02 15.57
CA ARG A 32 8.32 -25.18 17.04
C ARG A 32 7.10 -24.54 17.69
N ARG A 33 6.74 -23.32 17.28
CA ARG A 33 5.55 -22.61 17.80
C ARG A 33 4.28 -23.41 17.54
N LEU A 34 4.13 -23.94 16.33
CA LEU A 34 2.99 -24.74 15.88
C LEU A 34 2.95 -26.15 16.47
N GLY A 35 4.01 -26.60 17.16
CA GLY A 35 4.12 -27.97 17.68
C GLY A 35 4.17 -29.04 16.58
N VAL A 36 4.67 -28.68 15.39
CA VAL A 36 4.78 -29.59 14.24
C VAL A 36 6.23 -29.83 13.85
N GLU A 37 6.46 -30.97 13.20
CA GLU A 37 7.76 -31.29 12.62
C GLU A 37 8.05 -30.41 11.40
N GLN A 38 9.32 -30.05 11.22
CA GLN A 38 9.76 -29.16 10.13
C GLN A 38 9.31 -29.63 8.73
N PRO A 39 9.32 -30.94 8.38
CA PRO A 39 8.80 -31.43 7.10
C PRO A 39 7.33 -31.07 6.84
N SER A 40 6.50 -30.97 7.88
CA SER A 40 5.09 -30.56 7.74
C SER A 40 4.98 -29.10 7.28
N LEU A 41 5.88 -28.23 7.72
CA LEU A 41 5.93 -26.84 7.28
C LEU A 41 6.47 -26.72 5.86
N TYR A 42 7.49 -27.51 5.50
CA TYR A 42 8.06 -27.54 4.14
C TYR A 42 7.07 -27.98 3.07
N TYR A 43 6.06 -28.78 3.43
CA TYR A 43 4.96 -29.12 2.53
C TYR A 43 4.16 -27.89 2.08
N HIS A 44 4.04 -26.86 2.93
CA HIS A 44 3.33 -25.63 2.62
C HIS A 44 4.24 -24.52 2.07
N PHE A 45 5.48 -24.43 2.58
CA PHE A 45 6.43 -23.39 2.24
C PHE A 45 7.82 -23.99 2.06
N ALA A 46 8.26 -24.14 0.81
CA ALA A 46 9.53 -24.79 0.50
C ALA A 46 10.72 -23.96 1.01
N LYS A 47 10.60 -22.63 1.01
CA LYS A 47 11.63 -21.70 1.48
C LYS A 47 11.06 -20.59 2.36
N LYS A 48 11.94 -19.87 3.08
CA LYS A 48 11.54 -18.74 3.94
C LYS A 48 10.87 -17.64 3.10
N GLU A 49 11.34 -17.42 1.89
CA GLU A 49 10.80 -16.43 0.95
C GLU A 49 9.35 -16.73 0.55
N ASP A 50 8.98 -18.01 0.43
CA ASP A 50 7.60 -18.42 0.12
C ASP A 50 6.67 -18.09 1.29
N LEU A 51 7.13 -18.32 2.53
CA LEU A 51 6.42 -17.95 3.74
C LEU A 51 6.26 -16.44 3.86
N LEU A 52 7.34 -15.67 3.68
CA LEU A 52 7.31 -14.21 3.76
C LEU A 52 6.39 -13.61 2.68
N SER A 53 6.40 -14.16 1.47
CA SER A 53 5.51 -13.71 0.39
C SER A 53 4.04 -13.95 0.75
N ALA A 54 3.71 -15.13 1.31
CA ALA A 54 2.36 -15.45 1.75
C ALA A 54 1.91 -14.60 2.97
N MET A 55 2.83 -14.32 3.90
CA MET A 55 2.59 -13.40 5.01
C MET A 55 2.29 -11.99 4.51
N ALA A 56 3.07 -11.49 3.54
CA ALA A 56 2.86 -10.16 2.97
C ALA A 56 1.52 -10.05 2.25
N GLU A 57 1.15 -11.06 1.45
CA GLU A 57 -0.15 -11.14 0.78
C GLU A 57 -1.30 -11.11 1.79
N ALA A 58 -1.21 -11.91 2.86
CA ALA A 58 -2.23 -11.95 3.90
C ALA A 58 -2.29 -10.65 4.72
N ALA A 59 -1.13 -10.05 5.06
CA ALA A 59 -1.07 -8.77 5.77
C ALA A 59 -1.68 -7.63 4.94
N MET A 60 -1.57 -7.70 3.61
CA MET A 60 -2.14 -6.74 2.67
C MET A 60 -3.63 -6.93 2.40
N ALA A 61 -4.25 -8.01 2.88
CA ALA A 61 -5.66 -8.33 2.62
C ALA A 61 -6.64 -7.19 2.92
N PRO A 62 -6.51 -6.40 4.01
CA PRO A 62 -7.41 -5.27 4.27
C PRO A 62 -7.42 -4.22 3.15
N HIS A 63 -6.25 -3.86 2.61
CA HIS A 63 -6.16 -2.95 1.48
C HIS A 63 -6.51 -3.64 0.15
N ALA A 64 -6.08 -4.89 -0.03
CA ALA A 64 -6.33 -5.66 -1.25
C ALA A 64 -7.82 -5.96 -1.45
N THR A 65 -8.63 -5.96 -0.38
CA THR A 65 -10.08 -6.20 -0.46
C THR A 65 -10.93 -4.93 -0.28
N ALA A 66 -10.29 -3.77 -0.09
CA ALA A 66 -11.00 -2.49 -0.02
C ALA A 66 -11.86 -2.24 -1.29
N PRO A 67 -12.99 -1.52 -1.19
CA PRO A 67 -13.79 -1.18 -2.36
C PRO A 67 -12.96 -0.53 -3.46
N LEU A 68 -13.17 -0.97 -4.71
CA LEU A 68 -12.58 -0.32 -5.89
C LEU A 68 -13.37 0.94 -6.24
N PRO A 69 -12.71 1.95 -6.84
CA PRO A 69 -13.42 3.16 -7.27
C PRO A 69 -14.46 2.84 -8.35
N THR A 70 -15.51 3.63 -8.36
CA THR A 70 -16.57 3.67 -9.37
C THR A 70 -16.50 4.98 -10.13
N SER A 71 -17.14 5.07 -11.29
CA SER A 71 -17.12 6.29 -12.11
C SER A 71 -17.83 7.50 -11.46
N THR A 72 -18.53 7.30 -10.34
CA THR A 72 -19.21 8.37 -9.59
C THR A 72 -18.39 8.92 -8.43
N ASP A 73 -17.28 8.27 -8.09
CA ASP A 73 -16.42 8.73 -7.00
C ASP A 73 -15.62 9.97 -7.41
N ASP A 74 -15.38 10.87 -6.45
CA ASP A 74 -14.41 11.94 -6.64
C ASP A 74 -12.99 11.36 -6.61
N TRP A 75 -12.21 11.65 -7.65
CA TRP A 75 -10.88 11.07 -7.81
C TRP A 75 -9.91 11.52 -6.71
N TYR A 76 -10.06 12.74 -6.19
CA TYR A 76 -9.14 13.32 -5.21
C TYR A 76 -9.37 12.65 -3.86
N ASP A 77 -10.63 12.61 -3.41
CA ASP A 77 -11.00 11.93 -2.17
C ASP A 77 -10.66 10.44 -2.22
N TRP A 78 -10.95 9.78 -3.35
CA TRP A 78 -10.60 8.38 -3.55
C TRP A 78 -9.08 8.14 -3.52
N PHE A 79 -8.29 9.01 -4.16
CA PHE A 79 -6.83 8.86 -4.19
C PHE A 79 -6.23 8.97 -2.79
N LEU A 80 -6.72 9.92 -1.99
CA LEU A 80 -6.32 10.05 -0.59
C LEU A 80 -6.70 8.82 0.22
N GLU A 81 -7.97 8.39 0.17
CA GLU A 81 -8.43 7.22 0.95
C GLU A 81 -7.73 5.92 0.52
N ASN A 82 -7.44 5.74 -0.76
CA ASN A 82 -6.68 4.59 -1.23
C ASN A 82 -5.32 4.50 -0.52
N HIS A 83 -4.61 5.62 -0.39
CA HIS A 83 -3.29 5.64 0.25
C HIS A 83 -3.38 5.61 1.78
N ARG A 84 -4.40 6.25 2.39
CA ARG A 84 -4.71 6.08 3.83
C ARG A 84 -4.99 4.63 4.18
N SER A 85 -5.84 3.95 3.40
CA SER A 85 -6.11 2.51 3.53
C SER A 85 -4.83 1.69 3.42
N PHE A 86 -3.95 2.03 2.49
CA PHE A 86 -2.66 1.38 2.34
C PHE A 86 -1.77 1.60 3.58
N ARG A 87 -1.62 2.84 4.04
CA ARG A 87 -0.86 3.16 5.26
C ARG A 87 -1.39 2.42 6.48
N ARG A 88 -2.71 2.51 6.74
CA ARG A 88 -3.37 1.79 7.83
C ARG A 88 -3.04 0.31 7.79
N THR A 89 -3.08 -0.30 6.61
CA THR A 89 -2.77 -1.73 6.43
C THR A 89 -1.32 -2.07 6.76
N LEU A 90 -0.35 -1.27 6.31
CA LEU A 90 1.07 -1.46 6.63
C LEU A 90 1.37 -1.32 8.13
N LEU A 91 0.60 -0.49 8.84
CA LEU A 91 0.74 -0.25 10.28
C LEU A 91 0.08 -1.32 11.16
N ILE A 92 -0.77 -2.21 10.62
CA ILE A 92 -1.43 -3.26 11.41
C ILE A 92 -0.42 -4.20 12.07
N ARG A 93 0.66 -4.53 11.35
CA ARG A 93 1.66 -5.52 11.79
C ARG A 93 3.00 -4.86 12.01
N ARG A 94 3.73 -5.34 13.01
CA ARG A 94 5.14 -4.98 13.23
C ARG A 94 5.96 -5.26 11.98
N ASP A 95 6.87 -4.36 11.62
CA ASP A 95 7.66 -4.43 10.39
C ASP A 95 6.81 -4.57 9.10
N GLY A 96 5.52 -4.21 9.12
CA GLY A 96 4.60 -4.41 8.00
C GLY A 96 5.07 -3.74 6.69
N ALA A 97 5.69 -2.55 6.77
CA ALA A 97 6.28 -1.92 5.59
C ALA A 97 7.52 -2.67 5.06
N ARG A 98 8.35 -3.24 5.94
CA ARG A 98 9.50 -4.08 5.55
C ARG A 98 9.03 -5.40 4.94
N LEU A 99 7.98 -6.00 5.49
CA LEU A 99 7.36 -7.22 4.97
C LEU A 99 6.76 -7.00 3.57
N HIS A 100 6.16 -5.83 3.34
CA HIS A 100 5.63 -5.45 2.03
C HIS A 100 6.74 -5.15 0.99
N ALA A 101 7.87 -4.59 1.42
CA ALA A 101 8.94 -4.16 0.52
C ALA A 101 9.50 -5.31 -0.33
N GLY A 102 9.52 -5.12 -1.65
CA GLY A 102 10.09 -6.08 -2.61
C GLY A 102 9.14 -7.19 -3.07
N ILE A 103 7.91 -7.23 -2.56
CA ILE A 103 6.89 -8.18 -3.01
C ILE A 103 6.41 -7.82 -4.42
N ARG A 104 6.31 -8.85 -5.27
CA ARG A 104 5.77 -8.69 -6.62
C ARG A 104 4.25 -8.81 -6.58
N PRO A 105 3.50 -7.91 -7.25
CA PRO A 105 2.04 -8.02 -7.34
C PRO A 105 1.61 -9.36 -7.94
N SER A 106 0.61 -10.00 -7.33
CA SER A 106 -0.07 -11.18 -7.87
C SER A 106 -0.88 -10.85 -9.13
N ALA A 107 -1.49 -11.86 -9.76
CA ALA A 107 -2.40 -11.62 -10.88
C ALA A 107 -3.63 -10.80 -10.47
N ALA A 108 -4.20 -11.11 -9.29
CA ALA A 108 -5.33 -10.37 -8.73
C ALA A 108 -4.95 -8.91 -8.41
N ASP A 109 -3.74 -8.69 -7.86
CA ASP A 109 -3.26 -7.32 -7.61
C ASP A 109 -3.14 -6.52 -8.90
N ARG A 110 -2.64 -7.13 -9.98
CA ARG A 110 -2.50 -6.47 -11.28
C ARG A 110 -3.86 -6.08 -11.88
N GLU A 111 -4.86 -6.94 -11.76
CA GLU A 111 -6.23 -6.63 -12.20
C GLU A 111 -6.79 -5.42 -11.44
N ARG A 112 -6.62 -5.41 -10.11
CA ARG A 112 -7.07 -4.30 -9.26
C ARG A 112 -6.33 -3.01 -9.54
N ILE A 113 -5.01 -3.07 -9.75
CA ILE A 113 -4.21 -1.93 -10.21
C ILE A 113 -4.76 -1.42 -11.55
N GLY A 114 -5.04 -2.31 -12.49
CA GLY A 114 -5.65 -1.95 -13.77
C GLY A 114 -6.98 -1.20 -13.62
N HIS A 115 -7.85 -1.63 -12.71
CA HIS A 115 -9.11 -0.95 -12.40
C HIS A 115 -8.89 0.46 -11.84
N LYS A 116 -7.98 0.60 -10.86
CA LYS A 116 -7.61 1.89 -10.27
C LYS A 116 -7.04 2.86 -11.33
N MET A 117 -6.21 2.33 -12.22
CA MET A 117 -5.63 3.09 -13.34
C MET A 117 -6.71 3.54 -14.33
N ALA A 118 -7.63 2.65 -14.70
CA ALA A 118 -8.74 2.98 -15.59
C ALA A 118 -9.64 4.07 -15.01
N PHE A 119 -9.90 4.04 -13.70
CA PHE A 119 -10.65 5.08 -13.00
C PHE A 119 -9.96 6.45 -13.06
N LEU A 120 -8.66 6.52 -12.76
CA LEU A 120 -7.90 7.77 -12.86
C LEU A 120 -7.85 8.30 -14.30
N ILE A 121 -7.66 7.42 -15.29
CA ILE A 121 -7.70 7.82 -16.70
C ILE A 121 -9.08 8.38 -17.06
N GLY A 122 -10.17 7.70 -16.66
CA GLY A 122 -11.55 8.16 -16.84
C GLY A 122 -11.86 9.49 -16.12
N SER A 123 -11.08 9.85 -15.10
CA SER A 123 -11.20 11.12 -14.36
C SER A 123 -10.51 12.30 -15.05
N GLY A 124 -9.85 12.07 -16.19
CA GLY A 124 -9.21 13.09 -17.02
C GLY A 124 -7.68 13.13 -16.94
N PHE A 125 -7.04 12.12 -16.37
CA PHE A 125 -5.58 12.02 -16.32
C PHE A 125 -5.01 11.20 -17.47
N SER A 126 -3.78 11.51 -17.89
CA SER A 126 -3.05 10.61 -18.79
C SER A 126 -2.59 9.37 -18.03
N GLU A 127 -2.43 8.25 -18.73
CA GLU A 127 -1.90 7.01 -18.15
C GLU A 127 -0.54 7.24 -17.46
N HIS A 128 0.33 8.03 -18.09
CA HIS A 128 1.64 8.36 -17.55
C HIS A 128 1.56 9.08 -16.21
N HIS A 129 0.75 10.15 -16.10
CA HIS A 129 0.62 10.88 -14.83
C HIS A 129 -0.08 10.06 -13.75
N ALA A 130 -1.11 9.29 -14.12
CA ALA A 130 -1.77 8.37 -13.18
C ALA A 130 -0.77 7.33 -12.62
N GLN A 131 0.09 6.77 -13.48
CA GLN A 131 1.08 5.78 -13.07
C GLN A 131 2.13 6.39 -12.13
N LEU A 132 2.65 7.57 -12.49
CA LEU A 132 3.63 8.27 -11.66
C LEU A 132 3.04 8.69 -10.31
N ALA A 133 1.80 9.20 -10.28
CA ALA A 133 1.13 9.60 -9.04
C ALA A 133 0.90 8.40 -8.10
N MET A 134 0.38 7.29 -8.63
CA MET A 134 0.19 6.05 -7.86
C MET A 134 1.52 5.52 -7.31
N LEU A 135 2.57 5.49 -8.14
CA LEU A 135 3.91 5.05 -7.71
C LEU A 135 4.51 5.99 -6.65
N ALA A 136 4.39 7.30 -6.82
CA ALA A 136 4.92 8.30 -5.91
C ALA A 136 4.24 8.21 -4.54
N ALA A 137 2.91 8.23 -4.50
CA ALA A 137 2.15 8.14 -3.25
C ALA A 137 2.32 6.78 -2.55
N SER A 138 2.43 5.67 -3.31
CA SER A 138 2.73 4.36 -2.72
C SER A 138 4.11 4.31 -2.09
N ARG A 139 5.15 4.82 -2.77
CA ARG A 139 6.52 4.87 -2.23
C ARG A 139 6.66 5.81 -1.06
N PHE A 140 6.02 6.97 -1.12
CA PHE A 140 5.91 7.89 0.01
C PHE A 140 5.29 7.21 1.22
N THR A 141 4.18 6.49 1.02
CA THR A 141 3.49 5.76 2.09
C THR A 141 4.38 4.69 2.72
N VAL A 142 5.05 3.87 1.91
CA VAL A 142 5.98 2.85 2.42
C VAL A 142 7.14 3.50 3.18
N GLY A 143 7.74 4.57 2.65
CA GLY A 143 8.83 5.28 3.32
C GLY A 143 8.41 5.90 4.65
N SER A 144 7.25 6.56 4.68
CA SER A 144 6.69 7.14 5.90
C SER A 144 6.45 6.09 6.98
N VAL A 145 5.88 4.94 6.62
CA VAL A 145 5.63 3.86 7.59
C VAL A 145 6.94 3.18 8.03
N LEU A 146 7.95 3.07 7.16
CA LEU A 146 9.26 2.54 7.54
C LEU A 146 9.92 3.38 8.64
N GLU A 147 9.92 4.70 8.50
CA GLU A 147 10.50 5.62 9.50
C GLU A 147 9.69 5.57 10.81
N GLU A 148 8.36 5.59 10.74
CA GLU A 148 7.48 5.49 11.91
C GLU A 148 7.69 4.17 12.69
N GLN A 149 7.79 3.04 11.98
CA GLN A 149 8.04 1.73 12.60
C GLN A 149 9.46 1.62 13.17
N ALA A 150 10.47 2.21 12.51
CA ALA A 150 11.86 2.19 12.99
C ALA A 150 12.07 3.02 14.27
N GLU A 151 11.37 4.15 14.40
CA GLU A 151 11.36 4.97 15.61
C GLU A 151 10.72 4.21 16.78
N ALA A 152 9.57 3.55 16.54
CA ALA A 152 8.88 2.75 17.55
C ALA A 152 9.71 1.56 18.05
N ASP A 153 10.51 0.93 17.18
CA ASP A 153 11.35 -0.22 17.51
C ASP A 153 12.70 0.16 18.16
N SER A 154 12.99 1.45 18.36
CA SER A 154 14.22 1.97 18.99
C SER A 154 14.00 2.48 20.42
N PRO A 155 13.76 1.62 21.44
CA PRO A 155 13.59 2.05 22.82
C PRO A 155 14.96 2.41 23.44
N GLY A 156 15.38 3.67 23.35
CA GLY A 156 16.66 4.05 23.95
C GLY A 156 17.17 5.47 23.81
N GLN A 157 16.47 6.42 23.18
CA GLN A 157 16.93 7.81 23.25
C GLN A 157 16.61 8.40 24.64
N PRO A 158 17.62 8.87 25.41
CA PRO A 158 17.38 9.47 26.71
C PRO A 158 16.56 10.74 26.56
N ALA A 159 15.52 10.87 27.40
CA ALA A 159 14.71 12.07 27.53
C ALA A 159 15.61 13.27 27.86
N GLY A 160 15.97 14.05 26.84
CA GLY A 160 16.90 15.18 26.99
C GLY A 160 17.67 15.61 25.73
N SER A 161 17.64 14.84 24.63
CA SER A 161 18.30 15.23 23.37
C SER A 161 17.35 15.53 22.20
N GLU A 162 16.04 15.51 22.41
CA GLU A 162 15.07 15.48 21.30
C GLU A 162 14.57 16.88 20.93
N GLY A 163 14.62 17.18 19.63
CA GLY A 163 13.73 18.17 19.02
C GLY A 163 12.25 17.77 19.18
N PRO A 164 11.31 18.55 18.65
CA PRO A 164 9.89 18.23 18.78
C PRO A 164 9.59 16.84 18.18
N ARG A 165 8.89 16.00 18.95
CA ARG A 165 8.38 14.69 18.51
C ARG A 165 7.53 14.87 17.25
N ILE A 166 7.81 14.09 16.22
CA ILE A 166 7.09 14.15 14.95
C ILE A 166 5.70 13.54 15.14
N ASP A 167 4.67 14.30 14.79
CA ASP A 167 3.33 13.76 14.59
C ASP A 167 3.30 13.07 13.22
N HIS A 168 3.51 11.75 13.22
CA HIS A 168 3.58 10.93 12.00
C HIS A 168 2.29 10.96 11.19
N GLU A 169 1.13 11.05 11.84
CA GLU A 169 -0.16 11.16 11.15
C GLU A 169 -0.26 12.50 10.42
N LEU A 170 0.00 13.59 11.12
CA LEU A 170 -0.05 14.94 10.53
C LEU A 170 0.96 15.09 9.39
N ALA A 171 2.19 14.59 9.58
CA ALA A 171 3.22 14.63 8.55
C ALA A 171 2.84 13.80 7.31
N TYR A 172 2.25 12.62 7.53
CA TYR A 172 1.77 11.77 6.44
C TYR A 172 0.65 12.44 5.65
N GLU A 173 -0.38 12.96 6.33
CA GLU A 173 -1.51 13.62 5.70
C GLU A 173 -1.08 14.86 4.90
N ALA A 174 -0.19 15.68 5.45
CA ALA A 174 0.37 16.82 4.73
C ALA A 174 1.16 16.39 3.48
N GLY A 175 2.01 15.37 3.59
CA GLY A 175 2.79 14.86 2.45
C GLY A 175 1.92 14.23 1.36
N LEU A 176 0.89 13.47 1.76
CA LEU A 176 -0.05 12.86 0.82
C LEU A 176 -0.88 13.93 0.08
N ALA A 177 -1.32 14.97 0.78
CA ALA A 177 -2.03 16.10 0.18
C ALA A 177 -1.14 16.83 -0.85
N LEU A 178 0.14 17.11 -0.52
CA LEU A 178 1.08 17.71 -1.47
C LEU A 178 1.23 16.90 -2.76
N ILE A 179 1.25 15.56 -2.67
CA ILE A 179 1.30 14.68 -3.84
C ILE A 179 0.00 14.75 -4.63
N ALA A 180 -1.15 14.73 -3.96
CA ALA A 180 -2.47 14.79 -4.60
C ALA A 180 -2.71 16.14 -5.29
N ASP A 181 -2.34 17.25 -4.66
CA ASP A 181 -2.40 18.61 -5.23
C ASP A 181 -1.50 18.74 -6.46
N GLY A 182 -0.26 18.22 -6.37
CA GLY A 182 0.65 18.16 -7.50
C GLY A 182 0.07 17.34 -8.66
N PHE A 183 -0.57 16.21 -8.35
CA PHE A 183 -1.24 15.39 -9.35
C PHE A 183 -2.44 16.10 -9.99
N ALA A 184 -3.24 16.85 -9.20
CA ALA A 184 -4.39 17.61 -9.68
C ALA A 184 -4.03 18.59 -10.81
N ALA A 185 -2.84 19.20 -10.74
CA ALA A 185 -2.34 20.12 -11.76
C ALA A 185 -2.15 19.48 -13.15
N HIS A 186 -2.06 18.15 -13.22
CA HIS A 186 -1.91 17.38 -14.46
C HIS A 186 -3.22 16.84 -15.04
N ARG A 187 -4.37 17.21 -14.45
CA ARG A 187 -5.67 16.85 -15.00
C ARG A 187 -5.88 17.59 -16.31
N THR A 188 -6.24 16.87 -17.37
CA THR A 188 -6.52 17.51 -18.65
C THR A 188 -7.78 18.36 -18.50
N THR A 189 -7.60 19.69 -18.48
CA THR A 189 -8.71 20.63 -18.55
C THR A 189 -9.30 20.54 -19.96
N SER A 190 -10.40 19.81 -20.10
CA SER A 190 -11.23 19.91 -21.30
C SER A 190 -11.90 21.29 -21.30
N THR A 191 -11.16 22.30 -21.73
CA THR A 191 -11.66 23.67 -21.86
C THR A 191 -12.39 23.81 -23.19
N ARG A 192 -13.73 23.68 -23.10
CA ARG A 192 -14.79 24.34 -23.92
C ARG A 192 -14.80 24.18 -25.45
N SER A 193 -15.89 23.57 -25.92
CA SER A 193 -16.86 24.14 -26.87
C SER A 193 -16.54 25.56 -27.37
N ASP A 194 -16.21 25.67 -28.66
CA ASP A 194 -16.33 26.91 -29.43
C ASP A 194 -17.36 26.70 -30.55
N GLY A 195 -18.64 26.78 -30.17
CA GLY A 195 -19.72 27.13 -31.07
C GLY A 195 -19.88 28.65 -31.06
N GLY A 196 -19.48 29.32 -32.15
CA GLY A 196 -19.54 30.78 -32.27
C GLY A 196 -19.31 31.26 -33.69
N ALA A 197 -20.40 31.36 -34.45
CA ALA A 197 -20.50 31.83 -35.82
C ALA A 197 -19.64 33.06 -36.20
N ARG A 198 -18.97 32.98 -37.36
CA ARG A 198 -18.80 34.10 -38.30
C ARG A 198 -18.74 33.59 -39.75
N LEU A 199 -19.90 33.46 -40.39
CA LEU A 199 -20.00 33.62 -41.85
C LEU A 199 -20.42 35.06 -42.09
N GLY A 200 -19.43 35.92 -42.33
CA GLY A 200 -19.64 37.29 -42.76
C GLY A 200 -20.08 37.33 -44.22
N GLU A 201 -21.11 38.12 -44.47
CA GLU A 201 -21.64 38.49 -45.79
C GLU A 201 -20.54 39.06 -46.71
N ALA A 202 -20.58 38.67 -47.98
CA ALA A 202 -19.81 39.29 -49.05
C ALA A 202 -20.60 40.50 -49.62
N PRO A 203 -19.96 41.65 -49.93
CA PRO A 203 -20.64 42.75 -50.58
C PRO A 203 -20.79 42.50 -52.08
N ARG A 204 -21.85 43.13 -52.63
CA ARG A 204 -22.26 43.11 -54.04
C ARG A 204 -21.26 43.74 -54.99
#